data_AF-A0A0S3RT82-F1
#
_entry.id   AF-A0A0S3RT82-F1
#
_cell.length_a   1.000
_cell.length_b   1.000
_cell.length_c   1.000
_cell.angle_alpha   90.00
_cell.angle_beta   90.00
_cell.angle_gamma   90.00
#
_symmetry.space_group_name_H-M   'P 1'
#
loop_
_entity.id
_entity.type
_entity.pdbx_description
1 polymer ?
#
loop_
_entity_poly.entity_id
_entity_poly.type
_entity_poly.pdbx_seq_one_letter_code
_entity_poly.pdbx_strand_id
1 'polypeptide(L)' 'MHHSNNTLLDKVVSRLDVYELRDDGWLFVSTGLAYDVFGSPRPNEYFTENRQGIPLIIGRFDPLEQLDEFSRSF' A
#
# COMPACT_ATOMS: atom_id res chain seq x y z
N MET A 1 40.47 15.80 -20.72
CA MET A 1 39.44 16.58 -20.00
C MET A 1 38.11 16.41 -20.74
N HIS A 2 37.28 15.44 -20.37
CA HIS A 2 35.98 15.17 -21.02
C HIS A 2 35.03 14.47 -20.03
N HIS A 3 34.80 15.06 -18.85
CA HIS A 3 33.95 14.48 -17.80
C HIS A 3 32.92 15.46 -17.22
N SER A 4 32.73 16.64 -17.83
CA SER A 4 31.97 17.73 -17.20
C SER A 4 30.51 17.86 -17.65
N ASN A 5 30.09 17.25 -18.77
CA ASN A 5 28.77 17.54 -19.35
C ASN A 5 27.67 16.57 -18.90
N ASN A 6 28.02 15.34 -18.50
CA ASN A 6 27.02 14.34 -18.10
C ASN A 6 26.59 14.50 -16.63
N THR A 7 27.44 15.05 -15.77
CA THR A 7 27.16 15.16 -14.32
C THR A 7 25.99 16.11 -14.01
N LEU A 8 25.77 17.14 -14.84
CA LEU A 8 24.61 18.02 -14.68
C LEU A 8 23.33 17.35 -15.18
N LEU A 9 23.40 16.62 -16.29
CA LEU A 9 22.28 15.86 -16.84
C LEU A 9 21.84 14.76 -15.87
N ASP A 10 22.79 14.00 -15.31
CA ASP A 10 22.51 12.97 -14.29
C ASP A 10 21.84 13.58 -13.05
N LYS A 11 22.25 14.79 -12.65
CA LYS A 11 21.61 15.53 -11.54
C LYS A 11 20.21 16.02 -11.89
N VAL A 12 19.93 16.33 -13.15
CA VAL A 12 18.59 16.73 -13.60
C VAL A 12 17.68 15.51 -13.66
N VAL A 13 18.14 14.41 -14.25
CA VAL A 13 17.39 13.15 -14.35
C VAL A 13 17.05 12.62 -12.95
N SER A 14 18.05 12.47 -12.07
CA SER A 14 17.81 11.99 -10.70
C SER A 14 16.86 12.87 -9.89
N ARG A 15 16.80 14.18 -10.16
CA ARG A 15 15.81 15.06 -9.50
C ARG A 15 14.41 14.74 -10.01
N LEU A 16 14.21 14.61 -11.32
CA LEU A 16 12.92 14.27 -11.92
C LEU A 16 12.42 12.92 -11.39
N ASP A 17 13.28 11.90 -11.36
CA ASP A 17 12.92 10.57 -10.83
C ASP A 17 12.44 10.65 -9.37
N VAL A 18 13.12 11.44 -8.52
CA VAL A 18 12.71 11.60 -7.12
C VAL A 18 11.38 12.34 -6.97
N TYR A 19 11.10 13.32 -7.83
CA TYR A 19 9.82 14.00 -7.83
C TYR A 19 8.70 13.04 -8.28
N GLU A 20 8.90 12.32 -9.37
CA GLU A 20 7.94 11.35 -9.91
C GLU A 20 7.64 10.23 -8.91
N LEU A 21 8.66 9.57 -8.35
CA LEU A 21 8.47 8.48 -7.39
C LEU A 21 7.73 8.93 -6.12
N ARG A 22 7.92 10.19 -5.70
CA ARG A 22 7.18 10.73 -4.54
C ARG A 22 5.71 10.94 -4.87
N ASP A 23 5.41 11.49 -6.04
CA ASP A 23 4.03 11.73 -6.46
C ASP A 23 3.29 10.41 -6.73
N ASP A 24 3.96 9.41 -7.33
CA ASP A 24 3.44 8.07 -7.49
C ASP A 24 3.17 7.37 -6.15
N GLY A 25 4.11 7.48 -5.21
CA GLY A 25 3.93 6.95 -3.86
C GLY A 25 2.75 7.61 -3.13
N TRP A 26 2.59 8.93 -3.31
CA TRP A 26 1.44 9.66 -2.78
C TRP A 26 0.13 9.21 -3.42
N LEU A 27 0.10 9.05 -4.75
CA LEU A 27 -1.07 8.61 -5.50
C LEU A 27 -1.48 7.17 -5.11
N PHE A 28 -0.50 6.29 -4.91
CA PHE A 28 -0.69 4.91 -4.50
C PHE A 28 -1.47 4.79 -3.17
N VAL A 29 -1.18 5.68 -2.21
CA VAL A 29 -1.91 5.74 -0.94
C VAL A 29 -3.25 6.47 -1.12
N SER A 30 -3.26 7.61 -1.82
CA SER A 30 -4.44 8.49 -1.93
C SER A 30 -5.59 7.88 -2.73
N THR A 31 -5.29 7.03 -3.72
CA THR A 31 -6.31 6.28 -4.49
C THR A 31 -6.89 5.10 -3.72
N GLY A 32 -6.25 4.73 -2.61
CA GLY A 32 -6.60 3.56 -1.82
C GLY A 32 -6.03 2.25 -2.35
N LEU A 33 -5.24 2.26 -3.42
CA LEU A 33 -4.63 1.05 -4.00
C LEU A 33 -3.73 0.31 -3.00
N ALA A 34 -3.09 1.03 -2.07
CA ALA A 34 -2.33 0.44 -0.98
C ALA A 34 -3.17 -0.51 -0.09
N TYR A 35 -4.43 -0.18 0.17
CA TYR A 35 -5.32 -1.03 0.96
C TYR A 35 -5.65 -2.32 0.21
N ASP A 36 -5.91 -2.22 -1.10
CA ASP A 36 -6.29 -3.35 -1.94
C ASP A 36 -5.11 -4.31 -2.20
N VAL A 37 -3.89 -3.79 -2.42
CA VAL A 37 -2.69 -4.60 -2.67
C VAL A 37 -2.22 -5.35 -1.43
N PHE A 38 -2.23 -4.68 -0.27
CA PHE A 38 -1.68 -5.25 0.96
C PHE A 38 -2.75 -5.86 1.89
N GLY A 39 -4.03 -5.74 1.57
CA GLY A 39 -5.14 -6.22 2.41
C GLY A 39 -5.20 -5.54 3.77
N SER A 40 -4.63 -4.33 3.89
CA SER A 40 -4.73 -3.53 5.11
C SER A 40 -6.15 -2.99 5.23
N PRO A 41 -6.87 -3.20 6.35
CA PRO A 41 -8.20 -2.66 6.51
C PRO A 41 -8.19 -1.13 6.49
N ARG A 42 -9.15 -0.52 5.78
CA ARG A 42 -9.45 0.91 5.90
C ARG A 42 -9.96 1.21 7.32
N PRO A 43 -9.93 2.48 7.78
CA PRO A 43 -10.38 2.83 9.12
C PRO A 43 -11.80 2.36 9.46
N ASN A 44 -12.69 2.31 8.46
CA ASN A 44 -14.07 1.85 8.59
C ASN A 44 -14.26 0.32 8.39
N GLU A 45 -13.19 -0.42 8.09
CA GLU A 45 -13.22 -1.86 7.84
C GLU A 45 -12.65 -2.67 9.03
N TYR A 46 -12.10 -2.04 10.08
CA TYR A 46 -11.62 -2.81 11.25
C TYR A 46 -12.76 -3.51 12.00
N PHE A 47 -13.92 -2.85 12.09
CA PHE A 47 -15.11 -3.35 12.75
C PHE A 47 -16.32 -2.90 11.93
N THR A 48 -17.30 -3.79 11.81
CA THR A 48 -18.53 -3.54 11.05
C THR A 48 -19.71 -3.54 12.00
N GLU A 49 -20.86 -3.04 11.57
CA GLU A 49 -22.06 -2.98 12.43
C GLU A 49 -22.42 -4.38 12.98
N ASN A 50 -22.24 -5.41 12.16
CA ASN A 50 -22.55 -6.79 12.50
C ASN A 50 -21.42 -7.50 13.26
N ARG A 51 -20.24 -6.87 13.37
CA ARG A 51 -19.04 -7.51 13.91
C ARG A 51 -18.17 -6.54 14.71
N GLN A 52 -18.30 -6.63 16.03
CA GLN A 52 -17.51 -5.87 17.00
C GLN A 52 -16.36 -6.67 17.63
N GLY A 53 -16.26 -7.98 17.33
CA GLY A 53 -15.17 -8.84 17.79
C GLY A 53 -13.91 -8.70 16.95
N ILE A 54 -12.74 -8.76 17.58
CA ILE A 54 -11.42 -8.63 16.93
C ILE A 54 -11.23 -9.73 15.86
N PRO A 55 -10.80 -9.39 14.62
CA PRO A 55 -10.44 -10.34 13.57
C PRO A 55 -9.12 -11.06 13.83
N LEU A 56 -9.12 -11.96 14.81
CA LEU A 56 -7.98 -12.80 15.11
C LEU A 56 -8.07 -14.14 14.38
N ILE A 57 -7.05 -14.44 13.58
CA ILE A 57 -6.85 -15.77 12.98
C ILE A 57 -6.33 -16.70 14.07
N ILE A 58 -7.08 -17.76 14.35
CA ILE A 58 -6.77 -18.76 15.40
C ILE A 58 -6.50 -20.15 14.83
N GLY A 59 -6.92 -20.41 13.59
CA GLY A 59 -6.73 -21.67 12.88
C GLY A 59 -5.42 -21.66 12.10
N ARG A 60 -4.55 -22.65 12.35
CA ARG A 60 -3.28 -22.80 11.63
C ARG A 60 -3.44 -23.37 10.23
N PHE A 61 -4.42 -24.25 10.03
CA PHE A 61 -4.54 -25.03 8.80
C PHE A 61 -5.39 -24.34 7.72
N ASP A 62 -6.36 -23.51 8.13
CA ASP A 62 -7.27 -22.81 7.22
C ASP A 62 -7.34 -21.29 7.49
N PRO A 63 -6.20 -20.58 7.59
CA PRO A 63 -6.18 -19.15 7.95
C PRO A 63 -6.82 -18.26 6.87
N LEU A 64 -6.80 -18.69 5.60
CA LEU A 64 -7.40 -17.94 4.49
C LEU A 64 -8.93 -17.99 4.51
N GLU A 65 -9.51 -19.11 4.94
CA GLU A 65 -10.96 -19.23 5.09
C GLU A 65 -11.46 -18.34 6.23
N GLN A 66 -10.74 -18.31 7.35
CA GLN A 66 -11.02 -17.39 8.47
C GLN A 66 -10.90 -15.92 8.04
N LEU A 67 -9.88 -15.59 7.22
CA LEU A 67 -9.72 -14.24 6.68
C LEU A 67 -10.88 -13.87 5.73
N ASP A 68 -11.32 -14.77 4.86
CA ASP A 68 -12.44 -14.52 3.94
C ASP A 68 -13.77 -14.32 4.70
N GLU A 69 -14.01 -15.11 5.75
CA GLU A 69 -15.16 -14.90 6.64
C GLU A 69 -15.15 -13.49 7.25
N PHE A 70 -13.98 -13.02 7.66
CA PHE A 70 -13.80 -11.68 8.20
C PHE A 70 -14.03 -10.59 7.15
N SER A 71 -13.60 -10.82 5.92
CA SER A 71 -13.69 -9.86 4.82
C SER A 71 -15.07 -9.76 4.17
N ARG A 72 -15.88 -10.81 4.20
CA ARG A 72 -17.28 -10.79 3.69
C ARG A 72 -18.21 -9.86 4.46
N SER A 73 -17.82 -9.45 5.66
CA SER A 73 -18.65 -8.63 6.55
C SER A 73 -18.51 -7.12 6.35
N PHE A 74 -17.59 -6.69 5.47
CA PHE A 74 -17.35 -5.29 5.10
C PHE A 74 -18.45 -4.71 4.20
#